data_AF-A0A8H3H539-F1
#
_entry.id   AF-A0A8H3H539-F1
#
_cell.length_a   1.000
_cell.length_b   1.000
_cell.length_c   1.000
_cell.angle_alpha   90.00
_cell.angle_beta   90.00
_cell.angle_gamma   90.00
#
_symmetry.space_group_name_H-M   'P 1'
#
loop_
_entity.id
_entity.type
_entity.pdbx_description
1 polymer ?
#
loop_
_entity_poly.entity_id
_entity_poly.type
_entity_poly.pdbx_seq_one_letter_code
_entity_poly.pdbx_strand_id
1 'polypeptide(L)'
;MNNEAHPHLIPPRPTVKRSLTSILSRFSRKPSVRVHQRASSWDSNWQSSGHPKTVEFAALETHSKDPQVEIIESGGSALSDAQDALTNAKRPAWTRILWTVPLEHDPAAQLVLSKVTHRGAVEALSLLAIRSYLSTERGAFFCNIDRNANDSRALEVDWITFRDTQKTRDKTLQREVLKNEPALSVLIYVFRTLPGKRSVAIWRRKIDIPATILRKNANTIAAKRRELRAAEAEYVIKISPPSKEWSDEPGLRRLASIPKRSIQI
;
A
#
# COMPACT_ATOMS: atom_id res chain seq x y z
N MET A 1 4.82 -92.60 -36.81
CA MET A 1 5.02 -91.26 -37.40
C MET A 1 3.92 -90.35 -36.86
N ASN A 2 4.34 -89.33 -36.12
CA ASN A 2 3.72 -88.01 -35.95
C ASN A 2 2.44 -87.87 -35.10
N ASN A 3 2.69 -87.60 -33.82
CA ASN A 3 2.15 -86.55 -32.93
C ASN A 3 0.70 -86.09 -33.07
N GLU A 4 -0.06 -86.45 -32.03
CA GLU A 4 -1.21 -85.74 -31.48
C GLU A 4 -0.84 -84.32 -31.03
N ALA A 5 -1.72 -83.35 -31.28
CA ALA A 5 -1.75 -82.06 -30.61
C ALA A 5 -3.20 -81.77 -30.17
N HIS A 6 -3.38 -81.68 -28.86
CA HIS A 6 -4.62 -81.39 -28.15
C HIS A 6 -4.84 -79.86 -27.97
N PRO A 7 -6.04 -79.43 -27.50
CA PRO A 7 -6.71 -78.20 -27.94
C PRO A 7 -6.52 -77.02 -26.98
N HIS A 8 -6.87 -75.81 -27.43
CA HIS A 8 -7.15 -74.68 -26.53
C HIS A 8 -8.51 -74.05 -26.82
N LEU A 9 -9.44 -74.30 -25.89
CA LEU A 9 -10.71 -73.60 -25.73
C LEU A 9 -10.44 -72.18 -25.21
N ILE A 10 -10.94 -71.17 -25.92
CA ILE A 10 -10.91 -69.77 -25.52
C ILE A 10 -12.14 -69.52 -24.62
N PRO A 11 -11.99 -69.09 -23.36
CA PRO A 11 -13.13 -68.71 -22.53
C PRO A 11 -13.66 -67.31 -22.92
N PRO A 12 -14.99 -67.07 -22.85
CA PRO A 12 -15.60 -65.80 -23.19
C PRO A 12 -15.31 -64.70 -22.15
N ARG A 13 -15.07 -63.50 -22.68
CA ARG A 13 -14.74 -62.26 -21.96
C ARG A 13 -15.97 -61.71 -21.20
N PRO A 14 -15.84 -61.30 -19.93
CA PRO A 14 -16.96 -60.76 -19.16
C PRO A 14 -17.35 -59.35 -19.63
N THR A 15 -18.61 -59.20 -20.03
CA THR A 15 -19.28 -57.92 -20.32
C THR A 15 -19.77 -57.29 -19.02
N VAL A 16 -19.10 -56.25 -18.54
CA VAL A 16 -19.60 -55.42 -17.44
C VAL A 16 -20.46 -54.30 -18.02
N LYS A 17 -21.78 -54.47 -17.90
CA LYS A 17 -22.79 -53.43 -18.06
C LYS A 17 -22.66 -52.44 -16.89
N ARG A 18 -22.42 -51.15 -17.15
CA ARG A 18 -22.80 -50.06 -16.21
C ARG A 18 -23.24 -48.80 -16.95
N SER A 19 -24.57 -48.70 -17.08
CA SER A 19 -25.44 -47.55 -16.87
C SER A 19 -24.90 -46.15 -17.16
N LEU A 20 -25.41 -45.55 -18.25
CA LEU A 20 -25.52 -44.12 -18.45
C LEU A 20 -26.76 -43.60 -17.69
N THR A 21 -26.54 -43.01 -16.52
CA THR A 21 -27.53 -42.13 -15.89
C THR A 21 -26.80 -40.97 -15.24
N SER A 22 -27.00 -39.81 -15.86
CA SER A 22 -26.46 -38.51 -15.51
C SER A 22 -26.80 -38.12 -14.08
N ILE A 23 -25.76 -37.74 -13.36
CA ILE A 23 -25.77 -37.14 -12.02
C ILE A 23 -26.48 -35.77 -12.11
N LEU A 24 -27.77 -35.76 -11.81
CA LEU A 24 -28.49 -34.59 -11.31
C LEU A 24 -28.75 -34.84 -9.83
N SER A 25 -27.86 -34.36 -8.96
CA SER A 25 -28.27 -33.76 -7.69
C SER A 25 -27.07 -33.15 -6.97
N ARG A 26 -27.34 -32.00 -6.35
CA ARG A 26 -26.52 -31.29 -5.35
C ARG A 26 -25.38 -30.44 -5.91
N PHE A 27 -25.77 -29.33 -6.54
CA PHE A 27 -25.05 -28.07 -6.35
C PHE A 27 -25.02 -27.75 -4.85
N SER A 28 -24.01 -28.28 -4.17
CA SER A 28 -23.64 -27.87 -2.83
C SER A 28 -23.18 -26.42 -2.90
N ARG A 29 -23.86 -25.59 -2.13
CA ARG A 29 -23.57 -24.18 -1.92
C ARG A 29 -22.07 -24.02 -1.65
N LYS A 30 -21.37 -23.28 -2.50
CA LYS A 30 -20.04 -22.75 -2.15
C LYS A 30 -20.20 -21.98 -0.83
N PRO A 31 -19.37 -22.21 0.19
CA PRO A 31 -19.30 -21.28 1.30
C PRO A 31 -18.83 -19.96 0.70
N SER A 32 -19.74 -18.99 0.66
CA SER A 32 -19.38 -17.57 0.56
C SER A 32 -18.44 -17.31 1.73
N VAL A 33 -17.13 -17.38 1.47
CA VAL A 33 -16.13 -16.78 2.33
C VAL A 33 -16.51 -15.30 2.36
N ARG A 34 -17.24 -14.92 3.41
CA ARG A 34 -17.41 -13.53 3.77
C ARG A 34 -16.00 -13.05 4.05
N VAL A 35 -15.40 -12.38 3.07
CA VAL A 35 -14.32 -11.46 3.31
C VAL A 35 -14.84 -10.57 4.44
N HIS A 36 -14.23 -10.67 5.62
CA HIS A 36 -14.48 -9.69 6.66
C HIS A 36 -14.14 -8.34 6.02
N GLN A 37 -15.18 -7.55 5.73
CA GLN A 37 -15.07 -6.13 5.52
C GLN A 37 -14.57 -5.55 6.85
N ARG A 38 -13.26 -5.63 7.06
CA ARG A 38 -12.59 -4.88 8.11
C ARG A 38 -12.54 -3.46 7.59
N ALA A 39 -13.19 -2.56 8.32
CA ALA A 39 -13.31 -1.16 7.98
C ALA A 39 -11.94 -0.62 7.55
N SER A 40 -11.84 -0.21 6.28
CA SER A 40 -10.73 0.63 5.87
C SER A 40 -10.82 1.91 6.70
N SER A 41 -9.68 2.40 7.18
CA SER A 41 -9.60 3.65 7.96
C SER A 41 -10.27 4.83 7.23
N TRP A 42 -10.43 4.72 5.90
CA TRP A 42 -10.95 5.74 5.00
C TRP A 42 -12.42 5.56 4.58
N ASP A 43 -13.14 4.51 5.01
CA ASP A 43 -14.58 4.32 4.67
C ASP A 43 -15.51 4.93 5.72
N SER A 44 -15.02 5.11 6.94
CA SER A 44 -15.61 6.06 7.88
C SER A 44 -15.25 7.47 7.40
N ASN A 45 -16.27 8.31 7.24
CA ASN A 45 -16.10 9.76 7.39
C ASN A 45 -15.09 9.95 8.54
N TRP A 46 -14.00 10.73 8.39
CA TRP A 46 -12.91 10.88 9.38
C TRP A 46 -13.37 11.56 10.69
N GLN A 47 -14.56 11.21 11.17
CA GLN A 47 -14.98 11.35 12.53
C GLN A 47 -13.96 10.61 13.38
N SER A 48 -13.02 11.39 13.91
CA SER A 48 -12.06 11.02 14.94
C SER A 48 -12.78 10.18 16.01
N SER A 49 -12.73 8.86 15.88
CA SER A 49 -13.31 7.95 16.87
C SER A 49 -12.27 7.47 17.88
N GLY A 50 -11.07 8.06 17.87
CA GLY A 50 -9.99 7.70 18.78
C GLY A 50 -9.14 8.91 19.15
N HIS A 51 -8.88 9.05 20.45
CA HIS A 51 -7.81 9.88 20.96
C HIS A 51 -6.45 9.38 20.42
N PRO A 52 -5.45 10.26 20.25
CA PRO A 52 -4.09 9.86 19.88
C PRO A 52 -3.62 8.72 20.80
N LYS A 53 -3.07 7.66 20.21
CA LYS A 53 -2.54 6.53 20.98
C LYS A 53 -1.02 6.57 20.91
N THR A 54 -0.39 6.79 22.06
CA THR A 54 1.03 6.50 22.25
C THR A 54 1.27 5.03 22.00
N VAL A 55 2.21 4.72 21.10
CA VAL A 55 2.61 3.35 20.85
C VAL A 55 3.71 2.99 21.84
N GLU A 56 3.35 2.34 22.94
CA GLU A 56 4.34 1.77 23.85
C GLU A 56 5.04 0.57 23.20
N PHE A 57 6.36 0.64 23.12
CA PHE A 57 7.20 -0.51 22.75
C PHE A 57 7.78 -1.09 24.02
N ALA A 58 7.66 -2.41 24.22
CA ALA A 58 8.29 -3.10 25.34
C ALA A 58 9.80 -2.80 25.33
N ALA A 59 10.24 -2.00 26.30
CA ALA A 59 11.58 -1.45 26.34
C ALA A 59 12.60 -2.60 26.42
N LEU A 60 13.49 -2.68 25.43
CA LEU A 60 14.73 -3.42 25.61
C LEU A 60 15.64 -2.50 26.41
N GLU A 61 15.84 -2.79 27.70
CA GLU A 61 16.76 -2.06 28.57
C GLU A 61 18.15 -1.99 27.94
N THR A 62 18.43 -0.88 27.26
CA THR A 62 19.75 -0.50 26.81
C THR A 62 19.86 0.98 27.05
N HIS A 63 20.74 1.35 27.98
CA HIS A 63 21.07 2.73 28.34
C HIS A 63 21.63 3.48 27.12
N SER A 64 20.76 3.98 26.24
CA SER A 64 21.11 4.98 25.24
C SER A 64 20.54 6.31 25.71
N LYS A 65 21.42 7.29 25.95
CA LYS A 65 21.08 8.69 26.27
C LYS A 65 20.60 9.46 25.03
N ASP A 66 20.13 8.79 23.99
CA ASP A 66 19.56 9.47 22.84
C ASP A 66 18.13 9.89 23.17
N PRO A 67 17.70 11.12 22.81
CA PRO A 67 16.32 11.53 22.98
C PRO A 67 15.43 10.57 22.18
N GLN A 68 14.68 9.75 22.91
CA GLN A 68 13.76 8.78 22.33
C GLN A 68 12.60 9.55 21.69
N VAL A 69 12.51 9.48 20.36
CA VAL A 69 11.37 10.03 19.63
C VAL A 69 10.18 9.09 19.85
N GLU A 70 9.15 9.59 20.51
CA GLU A 70 7.89 8.89 20.72
C GLU A 70 7.10 8.85 19.41
N ILE A 71 6.61 7.69 19.00
CA ILE A 71 5.75 7.56 17.81
C ILE A 71 4.31 7.42 18.26
N ILE A 72 3.45 8.30 17.76
CA ILE A 72 2.04 8.37 18.11
C ILE A 72 1.21 8.09 16.85
N GLU A 73 0.26 7.16 16.95
CA GLU A 73 -0.73 6.99 15.89
C GLU A 73 -1.84 8.05 16.08
N SER A 74 -1.98 8.93 15.09
CA SER A 74 -2.90 10.07 15.20
C SER A 74 -4.38 9.64 15.10
N GLY A 75 -4.64 8.42 14.60
CA GLY A 75 -5.99 7.92 14.36
C GLY A 75 -6.68 8.63 13.20
N GLY A 76 -5.91 9.15 12.24
CA GLY A 76 -6.40 9.92 11.10
C GLY A 76 -6.60 11.42 11.36
N SER A 77 -6.42 11.88 12.60
CA SER A 77 -6.57 13.29 12.96
C SER A 77 -5.55 14.18 12.23
N ALA A 78 -4.33 13.69 12.00
CA ALA A 78 -3.29 14.41 11.24
C ALA A 78 -3.62 14.55 9.75
N LEU A 79 -4.51 13.70 9.21
CA LEU A 79 -4.95 13.71 7.80
C LEU A 79 -6.21 14.54 7.55
N SER A 80 -6.96 14.86 8.59
CA SER A 80 -8.27 15.53 8.49
C SER A 80 -8.24 16.79 7.61
N ASP A 81 -7.26 17.67 7.82
CA ASP A 81 -7.10 18.91 7.05
C ASP A 81 -6.71 18.69 5.58
N ALA A 82 -6.10 17.55 5.27
CA ALA A 82 -5.65 17.19 3.94
C ALA A 82 -6.65 16.30 3.19
N GLN A 83 -7.79 15.94 3.79
CA GLN A 83 -8.72 14.97 3.22
C GLN A 83 -9.18 15.37 1.82
N ASP A 84 -9.64 16.62 1.63
CA ASP A 84 -10.08 17.11 0.32
C ASP A 84 -8.91 17.11 -0.69
N ALA A 85 -7.76 17.64 -0.28
CA ALA A 85 -6.56 17.64 -1.11
C ALA A 85 -6.12 16.22 -1.52
N LEU A 86 -6.24 15.22 -0.65
CA LEU A 86 -5.80 13.86 -0.95
C LEU A 86 -6.84 13.08 -1.78
N THR A 87 -8.13 13.19 -1.45
CA THR A 87 -9.17 12.26 -1.96
C THR A 87 -10.15 12.84 -2.97
N ASN A 88 -10.13 14.16 -3.22
CA ASN A 88 -11.16 14.78 -4.06
C ASN A 88 -11.12 14.26 -5.50
N ALA A 89 -12.09 13.40 -5.81
CA ALA A 89 -12.25 12.75 -7.10
C ALA A 89 -12.63 13.70 -8.25
N LYS A 90 -13.19 14.88 -7.93
CA LYS A 90 -13.63 15.89 -8.92
C LYS A 90 -12.45 16.67 -9.49
N ARG A 91 -11.32 16.72 -8.79
CA ARG A 91 -10.12 17.44 -9.22
C ARG A 91 -9.00 16.48 -9.63
N PRO A 92 -8.26 16.76 -10.71
CA PRO A 92 -7.12 15.94 -11.11
C PRO A 92 -6.05 15.86 -10.00
N ALA A 93 -5.50 14.67 -9.75
CA ALA A 93 -4.55 14.45 -8.66
C ALA A 93 -3.31 15.34 -8.75
N TRP A 94 -2.80 15.59 -9.97
CA TRP A 94 -1.64 16.46 -10.19
C TRP A 94 -1.85 17.93 -9.79
N THR A 95 -3.11 18.39 -9.70
CA THR A 95 -3.44 19.74 -9.19
C THR A 95 -3.54 19.81 -7.67
N ARG A 96 -3.65 18.64 -7.02
CA ARG A 96 -3.88 18.52 -5.58
C ARG A 96 -2.68 18.00 -4.82
N ILE A 97 -1.87 17.13 -5.42
CA ILE A 97 -0.70 16.52 -4.79
C ILE A 97 0.54 17.01 -5.55
N LEU A 98 1.28 17.91 -4.91
CA LEU A 98 2.42 18.59 -5.50
C LEU A 98 3.70 17.88 -5.06
N TRP A 99 4.27 17.09 -5.97
CA TRP A 99 5.52 16.35 -5.78
C TRP A 99 6.78 17.19 -6.05
N THR A 100 6.63 18.32 -6.73
CA THR A 100 7.74 19.11 -7.27
C THR A 100 8.14 20.28 -6.38
N VAL A 101 7.60 20.37 -5.16
CA VAL A 101 7.98 21.42 -4.21
C VAL A 101 9.38 21.09 -3.68
N PRO A 102 10.41 21.91 -3.95
CA PRO A 102 11.76 21.66 -3.46
C PRO A 102 11.79 21.62 -1.93
N LEU A 103 12.52 20.66 -1.37
CA LEU A 103 12.61 20.48 0.08
C LEU A 103 13.31 21.68 0.75
N GLU A 104 14.21 22.32 0.03
CA GLU A 104 15.00 23.48 0.43
C GLU A 104 14.11 24.69 0.76
N HIS A 105 12.88 24.72 0.23
CA HIS A 105 11.92 25.80 0.44
C HIS A 105 11.00 25.59 1.64
N ASP A 106 11.07 24.44 2.32
CA ASP A 106 10.29 24.18 3.54
C ASP A 106 11.19 23.66 4.69
N PRO A 107 11.68 24.57 5.56
CA PRO A 107 12.50 24.19 6.71
C PRO A 107 11.79 23.25 7.69
N ALA A 108 10.46 23.32 7.78
CA ALA A 108 9.69 22.44 8.65
C ALA A 108 9.60 21.02 8.07
N ALA A 109 9.48 20.90 6.74
CA ALA A 109 9.60 19.62 6.05
C ALA A 109 10.98 18.98 6.26
N GLN A 110 12.05 19.78 6.19
CA GLN A 110 13.42 19.31 6.47
C GLN A 110 13.58 18.81 7.90
N LEU A 111 13.04 19.56 8.87
CA LEU A 111 13.05 19.17 10.28
C LEU A 111 12.31 17.86 10.52
N VAL A 112 11.10 17.70 9.97
CA VAL A 112 10.35 16.46 10.12
C VAL A 112 11.05 15.30 9.41
N LEU A 113 11.62 15.53 8.23
CA LEU A 113 12.37 14.50 7.52
C LEU A 113 13.64 14.08 8.27
N SER A 114 14.35 15.00 8.93
CA SER A 114 15.50 14.64 9.76
C SER A 114 15.06 13.81 10.98
N LYS A 115 13.95 14.19 11.62
CA LYS A 115 13.33 13.41 12.71
C LYS A 115 12.99 11.98 12.31
N VAL A 116 12.30 11.77 11.17
CA VAL A 116 11.94 10.40 10.74
C VAL A 116 13.16 9.54 10.42
N THR A 117 14.29 10.16 10.05
CA THR A 117 15.54 9.45 9.78
C THR A 117 16.41 9.24 11.01
N HIS A 118 16.05 9.81 12.16
CA HIS A 118 16.77 9.60 13.41
C HIS A 118 16.69 8.12 13.81
N ARG A 119 17.79 7.57 14.35
CA ARG A 119 17.91 6.13 14.64
C ARG A 119 16.77 5.60 15.52
N GLY A 120 16.45 6.31 16.61
CA GLY A 120 15.35 5.93 17.50
C GLY A 120 13.99 5.93 16.81
N ALA A 121 13.74 6.90 15.94
CA ALA A 121 12.52 6.96 15.15
C ALA A 121 12.46 5.82 14.13
N VAL A 122 13.56 5.50 13.46
CA VAL A 122 13.67 4.39 12.50
C VAL A 122 13.29 3.06 13.15
N GLU A 123 13.80 2.78 14.35
CA GLU A 123 13.50 1.53 15.07
C GLU A 123 12.01 1.45 15.43
N ALA A 124 11.45 2.53 15.99
CA ALA A 124 10.03 2.59 16.37
C ALA A 124 9.08 2.53 15.17
N LEU A 125 9.36 3.31 14.11
CA LEU A 125 8.59 3.29 12.86
C LEU A 125 8.65 1.92 12.17
N SER A 126 9.79 1.24 12.25
CA SER A 126 9.94 -0.11 11.71
C SER A 126 9.05 -1.13 12.41
N LEU A 127 9.02 -1.10 13.75
CA LEU A 127 8.14 -1.96 14.54
C LEU A 127 6.67 -1.67 14.26
N LEU A 128 6.29 -0.39 14.22
CA LEU A 128 4.93 0.02 13.93
C LEU A 128 4.50 -0.35 12.51
N ALA A 129 5.39 -0.23 11.52
CA ALA A 129 5.10 -0.61 10.14
C ALA A 129 4.83 -2.12 10.01
N ILE A 130 5.64 -2.95 10.66
CA ILE A 130 5.42 -4.41 10.66
C ILE A 130 4.08 -4.72 11.33
N ARG A 131 3.79 -4.14 12.49
CA ARG A 131 2.51 -4.32 13.18
C ARG A 131 1.32 -3.90 12.31
N SER A 132 1.44 -2.76 11.62
CA SER A 132 0.41 -2.25 10.72
C SER A 132 0.22 -3.16 9.51
N TYR A 133 1.30 -3.61 8.88
CA TYR A 133 1.26 -4.56 7.76
C TYR A 133 0.64 -5.91 8.15
N LEU A 134 1.03 -6.46 9.30
CA LEU A 134 0.51 -7.74 9.80
C LEU A 134 -1.00 -7.66 10.12
N SER A 135 -1.45 -6.53 10.67
CA SER A 135 -2.86 -6.32 11.01
C SER A 135 -3.74 -5.93 9.83
N THR A 136 -3.15 -5.37 8.76
CA THR A 136 -3.87 -4.85 7.60
C THR A 136 -3.33 -5.45 6.30
N GLU A 137 -2.78 -4.59 5.44
CA GLU A 137 -2.15 -4.88 4.16
C GLU A 137 -0.96 -3.91 3.96
N ARG A 138 -0.32 -4.00 2.80
CA ARG A 138 0.75 -3.09 2.40
C ARG A 138 0.28 -1.63 2.46
N GLY A 139 1.15 -0.76 2.92
CA GLY A 139 0.83 0.65 3.13
C GLY A 139 2.07 1.51 3.31
N ALA A 140 1.85 2.75 3.71
CA ALA A 140 2.87 3.74 4.00
C ALA A 140 2.41 4.64 5.14
N PHE A 141 3.36 5.22 5.87
CA PHE A 141 3.03 6.25 6.85
C PHE A 141 2.83 7.61 6.19
N PHE A 142 1.90 8.38 6.72
CA PHE A 142 1.71 9.78 6.42
C PHE A 142 1.94 10.61 7.66
N CYS A 143 2.68 11.71 7.50
CA CYS A 143 3.10 12.59 8.58
C CYS A 143 2.81 14.04 8.18
N ASN A 144 1.93 14.70 8.93
CA ASN A 144 1.61 16.10 8.71
C ASN A 144 2.69 16.99 9.34
N ILE A 145 3.30 17.87 8.55
CA ILE A 145 4.36 18.77 9.01
C ILE A 145 3.89 19.66 10.14
N ASP A 146 2.70 20.26 10.03
CA ASP A 146 2.24 21.28 10.98
C ASP A 146 1.95 20.66 12.36
N ARG A 147 1.69 19.35 12.42
CA ARG A 147 1.54 18.57 13.67
C ARG A 147 2.90 18.20 14.29
N ASN A 148 3.94 18.09 13.46
CA ASN A 148 5.21 17.46 13.84
C ASN A 148 6.40 18.42 13.93
N ALA A 149 6.23 19.67 13.48
CA ALA A 149 7.29 20.67 13.43
C ALA A 149 7.61 21.29 14.81
N ASN A 150 6.61 21.42 15.67
CA ASN A 150 6.76 22.13 16.96
C ASN A 150 7.17 21.21 18.11
N ASP A 151 6.82 19.92 18.03
CA ASP A 151 7.19 18.93 19.04
C ASP A 151 8.49 18.24 18.64
N SER A 152 9.55 18.38 19.42
CA SER A 152 10.83 17.70 19.13
C SER A 152 10.87 16.24 19.61
N ARG A 153 9.95 15.85 20.49
CA ARG A 153 9.94 14.54 21.17
C ARG A 153 8.94 13.57 20.57
N ALA A 154 7.84 14.05 20.00
CA ALA A 154 6.84 13.17 19.39
C ALA A 154 6.85 13.23 17.85
N LEU A 155 6.45 12.12 17.24
CA LEU A 155 6.14 12.01 15.83
C LEU A 155 4.76 11.38 15.66
N GLU A 156 3.80 12.18 15.22
CA GLU A 156 2.47 11.74 14.83
C GLU A 156 2.47 11.22 13.40
N VAL A 157 2.02 9.97 13.23
CA VAL A 157 1.92 9.30 11.94
C VAL A 157 0.60 8.55 11.79
N ASP A 158 0.19 8.33 10.54
CA ASP A 158 -0.95 7.46 10.21
C ASP A 158 -0.57 6.45 9.14
N TRP A 159 -0.91 5.17 9.37
CA TRP A 159 -0.73 4.12 8.37
C TRP A 159 -1.84 4.15 7.32
N ILE A 160 -1.46 4.30 6.06
CA ILE A 160 -2.36 4.33 4.92
C ILE A 160 -2.14 3.11 4.05
N THR A 161 -3.19 2.31 3.90
CA THR A 161 -3.17 1.07 3.13
C THR A 161 -3.11 1.34 1.63
N PHE A 162 -2.70 0.35 0.84
CA PHE A 162 -2.68 0.47 -0.61
C PHE A 162 -4.07 0.79 -1.17
N ARG A 163 -5.13 0.10 -0.71
CA ARG A 163 -6.52 0.41 -1.12
C ARG A 163 -6.89 1.86 -0.86
N ASP A 164 -6.45 2.40 0.26
CA ASP A 164 -6.70 3.78 0.62
C ASP A 164 -5.91 4.76 -0.25
N THR A 165 -4.67 4.44 -0.60
CA THR A 165 -3.92 5.24 -1.59
C THR A 165 -4.59 5.28 -2.96
N GLN A 166 -5.39 4.27 -3.34
CA GLN A 166 -6.15 4.31 -4.58
C GLN A 166 -7.22 5.42 -4.59
N LYS A 167 -7.73 5.81 -3.42
CA LYS A 167 -8.71 6.90 -3.27
C LYS A 167 -8.10 8.25 -3.69
N THR A 168 -6.78 8.39 -3.64
CA THR A 168 -6.11 9.63 -4.05
C THR A 168 -6.08 9.83 -5.56
N ARG A 169 -6.16 8.73 -6.31
CA ARG A 169 -6.00 8.65 -7.77
C ARG A 169 -4.64 9.16 -8.27
N ASP A 170 -3.66 9.29 -7.38
CA ASP A 170 -2.29 9.66 -7.73
C ASP A 170 -1.49 8.42 -8.11
N LYS A 171 -0.98 8.44 -9.34
CA LYS A 171 -0.25 7.33 -9.95
C LYS A 171 1.10 7.08 -9.26
N THR A 172 1.77 8.14 -8.83
CA THR A 172 3.09 8.07 -8.21
C THR A 172 2.96 7.41 -6.85
N LEU A 173 2.07 7.93 -6.00
CA LEU A 173 1.77 7.40 -4.68
C LEU A 173 1.41 5.92 -4.71
N GLN A 174 0.41 5.55 -5.52
CA GLN A 174 -0.06 4.18 -5.60
C GLN A 174 1.04 3.23 -6.08
N ARG A 175 1.79 3.62 -7.10
CA ARG A 175 2.88 2.79 -7.62
C ARG A 175 3.95 2.55 -6.58
N GLU A 176 4.32 3.57 -5.82
CA GLU A 176 5.35 3.45 -4.79
C GLU A 176 4.92 2.55 -3.65
N VAL A 177 3.70 2.75 -3.12
CA VAL A 177 3.16 1.87 -2.07
C VAL A 177 3.03 0.43 -2.57
N LEU A 178 2.60 0.23 -3.82
CA LEU A 178 2.52 -1.10 -4.43
C LEU A 178 3.89 -1.78 -4.52
N LYS A 179 4.91 -1.04 -4.95
CA LYS A 179 6.27 -1.56 -5.16
C LYS A 179 7.06 -1.73 -3.86
N ASN A 180 6.73 -0.97 -2.81
CA ASN A 180 7.45 -1.04 -1.55
C ASN A 180 7.25 -2.39 -0.89
N GLU A 181 8.34 -3.10 -0.59
CA GLU A 181 8.26 -4.36 0.14
C GLU A 181 8.28 -4.07 1.65
N PRO A 182 7.16 -4.25 2.37
CA PRO A 182 7.08 -3.94 3.80
C PRO A 182 7.96 -4.86 4.66
N ALA A 183 8.52 -5.92 4.08
CA ALA A 183 9.50 -6.81 4.69
C ALA A 183 10.95 -6.30 4.57
N LEU A 184 11.19 -5.21 3.84
CA LEU A 184 12.53 -4.65 3.63
C LEU A 184 12.58 -3.17 4.03
N SER A 185 11.50 -2.45 3.76
CA SER A 185 11.46 -1.01 3.91
C SER A 185 10.08 -0.45 4.18
N VAL A 186 10.06 0.71 4.80
CA VAL A 186 8.87 1.50 5.10
C VAL A 186 8.91 2.77 4.27
N LEU A 187 7.80 3.09 3.61
CA LEU A 187 7.62 4.39 2.98
C LEU A 187 6.96 5.35 3.96
N ILE A 188 7.47 6.57 3.99
CA ILE A 188 6.94 7.67 4.78
C ILE A 188 6.74 8.85 3.86
N TYR A 189 5.51 9.36 3.87
CA TYR A 189 5.13 10.58 3.19
C TYR A 189 4.99 11.69 4.22
N VAL A 190 5.85 12.69 4.12
CA VAL A 190 5.77 13.91 4.91
C VAL A 190 5.03 14.92 4.03
N PHE A 191 3.99 15.56 4.54
CA PHE A 191 3.19 16.49 3.74
C PHE A 191 2.82 17.75 4.52
N ARG A 192 2.58 18.83 3.79
CA ARG A 192 1.99 20.05 4.30
C ARG A 192 0.77 20.41 3.46
N THR A 193 -0.30 20.78 4.14
CA THR A 193 -1.50 21.30 3.50
C THR A 193 -1.29 22.76 3.13
N LEU A 194 -1.52 23.11 1.87
CA LEU A 194 -1.37 24.48 1.39
C LEU A 194 -2.56 25.37 1.83
N PRO A 195 -2.40 26.71 1.81
CA PRO A 195 -3.49 27.63 2.08
C PRO A 195 -4.76 27.29 1.30
N GLY A 196 -5.90 27.25 1.99
CA GLY A 196 -7.19 26.86 1.41
C GLY A 196 -7.47 25.36 1.41
N LYS A 197 -6.58 24.51 1.96
CA LYS A 197 -6.79 23.06 2.21
C LYS A 197 -7.16 22.21 0.99
N ARG A 198 -6.89 22.73 -0.20
CA ARG A 198 -7.25 22.12 -1.49
C ARG A 198 -6.10 21.36 -2.14
N SER A 199 -4.88 21.61 -1.71
CA SER A 199 -3.68 20.97 -2.26
C SER A 199 -2.69 20.71 -1.13
N VAL A 200 -1.81 19.72 -1.34
CA VAL A 200 -0.74 19.34 -0.43
C VAL A 200 0.59 19.36 -1.18
N ALA A 201 1.63 19.86 -0.53
CA ALA A 201 3.01 19.57 -0.88
C ALA A 201 3.40 18.26 -0.18
N ILE A 202 4.05 17.34 -0.90
CA ILE A 202 4.39 16.03 -0.37
C ILE A 202 5.85 15.68 -0.69
N TRP A 203 6.53 15.16 0.32
CA TRP A 203 7.88 14.64 0.26
C TRP A 203 7.86 13.18 0.70
N ARG A 204 8.81 12.39 0.20
CA ARG A 204 8.87 10.96 0.52
C ARG A 204 10.24 10.58 1.08
N ARG A 205 10.23 9.66 2.03
CA ARG A 205 11.42 8.98 2.53
C ARG A 205 11.18 7.49 2.57
N LYS A 206 12.17 6.73 2.12
CA LYS A 206 12.23 5.28 2.31
C LYS A 206 13.17 4.99 3.46
N ILE A 207 12.71 4.18 4.41
CA ILE A 207 13.48 3.74 5.57
C ILE A 207 13.65 2.23 5.49
N ASP A 208 14.89 1.75 5.53
CA ASP A 208 15.16 0.32 5.56
C ASP A 208 14.94 -0.22 6.98
N ILE A 209 14.27 -1.38 7.07
CA ILE A 209 13.96 -1.98 8.35
C ILE A 209 15.22 -2.66 8.90
N PRO A 210 15.63 -2.37 10.15
CA PRO A 210 16.76 -3.02 10.78
C PRO A 210 16.68 -4.55 10.74
N ALA A 211 17.78 -5.21 10.35
CA ALA A 211 17.83 -6.67 10.18
C ALA A 211 17.48 -7.45 11.47
N THR A 212 17.74 -6.86 12.64
CA THR A 212 17.34 -7.42 13.95
C THR A 212 15.82 -7.54 14.06
N ILE A 213 15.08 -6.52 13.63
CA ILE A 213 13.61 -6.50 13.64
C ILE A 213 13.07 -7.48 12.58
N LEU A 214 13.66 -7.52 11.39
CA LEU A 214 13.25 -8.44 10.33
C LEU A 214 13.40 -9.90 10.74
N ARG A 215 14.54 -10.28 11.32
CA ARG A 215 14.78 -11.66 11.78
C ARG A 215 13.77 -12.10 12.84
N LYS A 216 13.45 -11.21 13.80
CA LYS A 216 12.44 -11.49 14.83
C LYS A 216 11.04 -11.72 14.27
N ASN A 217 10.71 -11.08 13.14
CA ASN A 217 9.36 -11.12 12.54
C ASN A 217 9.31 -11.94 11.23
N ALA A 218 10.36 -12.68 10.87
CA ALA A 218 10.49 -13.31 9.56
C ALA A 218 9.33 -14.27 9.25
N ASN A 219 8.96 -15.11 10.23
CA ASN A 219 7.89 -16.11 10.06
C ASN A 219 6.51 -15.47 9.91
N THR A 220 6.20 -14.45 10.71
CA THR A 220 4.90 -13.74 10.66
C THR A 220 4.76 -12.94 9.37
N ILE A 221 5.83 -12.26 8.95
CA ILE A 221 5.87 -11.57 7.66
C ILE A 221 5.69 -12.55 6.50
N ALA A 222 6.38 -13.69 6.52
CA ALA A 222 6.24 -14.71 5.47
C ALA A 222 4.82 -15.30 5.42
N ALA A 223 4.19 -15.53 6.57
CA ALA A 223 2.80 -15.99 6.65
C ALA A 223 1.84 -14.94 6.07
N LYS A 224 1.97 -13.68 6.47
CA LYS A 224 1.12 -12.58 5.96
C LYS A 224 1.27 -12.38 4.46
N ARG A 225 2.48 -12.50 3.91
CA ARG A 225 2.71 -12.45 2.46
C ARG A 225 1.99 -13.55 1.71
N ARG A 226 1.93 -14.77 2.25
CA ARG A 226 1.19 -15.88 1.62
C ARG A 226 -0.32 -15.63 1.67
N GLU A 227 -0.82 -15.14 2.80
CA GLU A 227 -2.22 -14.76 2.99
C GLU A 227 -2.66 -13.69 1.98
N LEU A 228 -1.88 -12.61 1.86
CA LEU A 228 -2.23 -11.48 1.01
C LEU A 228 -1.96 -11.72 -0.49
N ARG A 229 -1.24 -12.78 -0.87
CA ARG A 229 -0.79 -12.98 -2.27
C ARG A 229 -1.92 -12.90 -3.29
N ALA A 230 -3.07 -13.52 -3.01
CA ALA A 230 -4.21 -13.49 -3.92
C ALA A 230 -4.85 -12.10 -3.98
N ALA A 231 -5.00 -11.44 -2.83
CA ALA A 231 -5.56 -10.09 -2.76
C ALA A 231 -4.63 -9.03 -3.42
N GLU A 232 -3.31 -9.14 -3.25
CA GLU A 232 -2.35 -8.24 -3.89
C GLU A 232 -2.26 -8.45 -5.41
N ALA A 233 -2.59 -9.65 -5.92
CA ALA A 233 -2.65 -9.90 -7.35
C ALA A 233 -3.80 -9.13 -8.04
N GLU A 234 -4.84 -8.74 -7.29
CA GLU A 234 -5.96 -7.93 -7.77
C GLU A 234 -5.70 -6.42 -7.67
N TYR A 235 -4.52 -6.00 -7.21
CA TYR A 235 -4.19 -4.59 -7.08
C TYR A 235 -4.09 -3.89 -8.45
N VAL A 236 -4.86 -2.82 -8.59
CA VAL A 236 -4.88 -1.97 -9.79
C VAL A 236 -4.52 -0.55 -9.42
N ILE A 237 -3.72 0.13 -10.26
CA ILE A 237 -3.47 1.56 -10.10
C ILE A 237 -4.65 2.33 -10.71
N LYS A 238 -5.38 3.09 -9.89
CA LYS A 238 -6.50 3.94 -10.30
C LYS A 238 -5.98 5.35 -10.56
N ILE A 239 -6.13 5.86 -11.77
CA ILE A 239 -5.68 7.21 -12.13
C ILE A 239 -6.87 8.12 -12.43
N SER A 240 -6.75 9.42 -12.14
CA SER A 240 -7.73 10.39 -12.62
C SER A 240 -7.73 10.41 -14.14
N PRO A 241 -8.91 10.38 -14.80
CA PRO A 241 -8.97 10.58 -16.25
C PRO A 241 -8.41 11.98 -16.57
N PRO A 242 -7.70 12.15 -17.71
CA PRO A 242 -7.39 13.49 -18.20
C PRO A 242 -8.71 14.24 -18.42
N SER A 243 -8.86 15.42 -17.82
CA SER A 243 -10.05 16.26 -17.99
C SER A 243 -10.21 16.59 -19.47
N LYS A 244 -11.37 16.26 -20.03
CA LYS A 244 -11.73 16.55 -21.43
C LYS A 244 -11.60 18.05 -21.76
N GLU A 245 -11.84 18.91 -20.77
CA GLU A 245 -11.74 20.38 -20.86
C GLU A 245 -10.35 20.93 -21.21
N TRP A 246 -9.26 20.16 -21.03
CA TRP A 246 -7.91 20.63 -21.37
C TRP A 246 -7.48 20.23 -22.80
N SER A 247 -8.31 19.46 -23.51
CA SER A 247 -8.05 19.09 -24.91
C SER A 247 -8.56 20.13 -25.91
N ASP A 248 -9.34 21.11 -25.44
CA ASP A 248 -9.98 22.13 -26.26
C ASP A 248 -9.31 23.51 -26.18
N GLU A 249 -8.14 23.64 -25.53
CA GLU A 249 -7.33 24.87 -25.67
C GLU A 249 -6.68 24.93 -27.08
N PRO A 250 -6.98 25.95 -27.91
CA PRO A 250 -6.41 26.08 -29.25
C PRO A 250 -4.89 26.36 -29.26
N GLY A 251 -4.26 26.57 -28.10
CA GLY A 251 -2.83 26.90 -27.97
C GLY A 251 -1.87 25.71 -28.13
N LEU A 252 -2.30 24.48 -27.85
CA LEU A 252 -1.39 23.31 -27.79
C LEU A 252 -1.21 22.57 -29.13
N ARG A 253 -1.93 22.95 -30.18
CA ARG A 253 -1.73 22.38 -31.53
C ARG A 253 -0.44 22.88 -32.21
N ARG A 254 0.21 23.94 -31.69
CA ARG A 254 1.35 24.56 -32.36
C ARG A 254 2.73 23.97 -32.02
N LEU A 255 2.81 23.03 -31.06
CA LEU A 255 4.09 22.39 -30.70
C LEU A 255 4.23 20.94 -31.20
N ALA A 256 3.19 20.38 -31.83
CA ALA A 256 3.21 19.01 -32.38
C ALA A 256 3.73 18.92 -33.83
N SER A 257 4.13 20.04 -34.44
CA SER A 257 4.65 20.08 -35.82
C SER A 257 6.11 20.51 -35.86
N ILE A 258 6.98 19.81 -35.12
CA ILE A 258 8.42 19.86 -35.40
C ILE A 258 8.71 18.75 -36.43
N PRO A 259 9.10 19.08 -37.67
CA PRO A 259 9.42 18.07 -38.66
C PRO A 259 10.68 17.32 -38.24
N LYS A 260 10.62 15.99 -38.28
CA LYS A 260 11.78 15.11 -38.14
C LYS A 260 12.76 15.42 -39.27
N ARG A 261 13.87 16.09 -38.98
CA ARG A 261 15.03 16.09 -39.87
C ARG A 261 15.68 14.72 -39.78
N SER A 262 15.57 13.97 -40.86
CA SER A 262 16.34 12.76 -41.13
C SER A 262 17.83 13.12 -41.15
N ILE A 263 18.61 12.52 -40.25
CA ILE A 263 20.06 12.45 -40.39
C ILE A 263 20.33 11.11 -41.08
N GLN A 264 20.80 11.18 -42.32
CA GLN A 264 21.49 10.06 -42.98
C GLN A 264 22.99 10.22 -42.74
N ILE A 265 23.65 9.07 -42.64
CA ILE A 265 25.08 8.83 -42.36
C ILE A 265 25.99 9.63 -43.29
#